data_AF-A0A1F9ZS39-F1
#
_entry.id   AF-A0A1F9ZS39-F1
#
_cell.length_a   1.000
_cell.length_b   1.000
_cell.length_c   1.000
_cell.angle_alpha   90.00
_cell.angle_beta   90.00
_cell.angle_gamma   90.00
#
_symmetry.space_group_name_H-M   'P 1'
#
loop_
_entity.id
_entity.type
_entity.pdbx_description
1 polymer ?
#
loop_
_entity_poly.entity_id
_entity_poly.type
_entity_poly.pdbx_seq_one_letter_code
_entity_poly.pdbx_strand_id
1 'polypeptide(L)'
;MEYLGMDLHGISELVEVRGRKILSRYPHAVNQAIKHTTAYQLNGTEIRLVPLEDCYVTLESMGRRHMTKVMVYYGDMAYPEEIHFEKETTIPVLIAKLNDVELTDRFPHPFGFSFDVVRICIFSDNVLIKRVSGKHRLPFEDEVPSLKMMTYGTSITQGFFPTAVDLTYPNIVARTLNADLVNYGLAGNCLCEKEVADFLMKSGTYDIVVLELCVNMLVAGISGAEFEKRVRYLVDGLMMHQPQAKIVCLGTLPFYGDYGMSSPRDVIVSSPAEYRAILKRIVEEKNTGKIVYVDPMTALSMHNLSTDFIHPSNFGMIEIANTLIQTLK
;
A
#
# COMPACT_ATOMS: atom_id res chain seq x y z
N MET A 1 6.75 12.29 -2.47
CA MET A 1 7.20 13.38 -3.37
C MET A 1 6.95 14.71 -2.69
N GLU A 2 7.78 15.73 -2.90
CA GLU A 2 7.59 17.01 -2.22
C GLU A 2 6.52 17.89 -2.92
N TYR A 3 5.59 18.43 -2.14
CA TYR A 3 4.60 19.39 -2.62
C TYR A 3 4.16 20.34 -1.51
N LEU A 4 4.24 21.65 -1.77
CA LEU A 4 3.87 22.70 -0.82
C LEU A 4 4.56 22.57 0.56
N GLY A 5 5.79 22.03 0.63
CA GLY A 5 6.51 21.83 1.89
C GLY A 5 6.13 20.57 2.66
N MET A 6 5.32 19.68 2.06
CA MET A 6 4.91 18.39 2.62
C MET A 6 5.45 17.24 1.77
N ASP A 7 5.68 16.08 2.39
CA ASP A 7 5.95 14.85 1.66
C ASP A 7 4.63 14.12 1.38
N LEU A 8 4.28 14.06 0.10
CA LEU A 8 3.19 13.23 -0.41
C LEU A 8 3.73 11.81 -0.62
N HIS A 9 3.72 11.03 0.45
CA HIS A 9 4.30 9.70 0.47
C HIS A 9 3.44 8.70 -0.30
N GLY A 10 4.09 7.90 -1.15
CA GLY A 10 3.43 7.00 -2.09
C GLY A 10 2.74 7.69 -3.28
N ILE A 11 2.94 9.00 -3.46
CA ILE A 11 2.50 9.74 -4.65
C ILE A 11 3.70 9.92 -5.59
N SER A 12 3.52 9.51 -6.85
CA SER A 12 4.54 9.60 -7.90
C SER A 12 4.41 10.86 -8.73
N GLU A 13 3.18 11.34 -8.95
CA GLU A 13 2.93 12.47 -9.85
C GLU A 13 1.67 13.25 -9.45
N LEU A 14 1.69 14.56 -9.71
CA LEU A 14 0.50 15.41 -9.74
C LEU A 14 0.00 15.53 -11.18
N VAL A 15 -1.11 14.87 -11.49
CA VAL A 15 -1.68 14.85 -12.84
C VAL A 15 -2.68 15.98 -12.98
N GLU A 16 -2.46 16.88 -13.94
CA GLU A 16 -3.39 17.98 -14.20
C GLU A 16 -4.58 17.51 -15.04
N VAL A 17 -5.79 17.60 -14.49
CA VAL A 17 -7.04 17.24 -15.15
C VAL A 17 -8.03 18.38 -14.99
N ARG A 18 -8.38 19.04 -16.10
CA ARG A 18 -9.34 20.16 -16.14
C ARG A 18 -8.99 21.27 -15.13
N GLY A 19 -7.70 21.63 -15.04
CA GLY A 19 -7.20 22.67 -14.13
C GLY A 19 -7.11 22.24 -12.66
N ARG A 20 -7.27 20.95 -12.36
CA ARG A 20 -7.15 20.38 -11.01
C ARG A 20 -5.95 19.44 -10.95
N LYS A 21 -5.14 19.53 -9.89
CA LYS A 21 -3.99 18.65 -9.66
C LYS A 21 -4.43 17.41 -8.89
N ILE A 22 -4.57 16.29 -9.59
CA ILE A 22 -4.94 15.00 -9.03
C ILE A 22 -3.70 14.29 -8.51
N LEU A 23 -3.75 13.76 -7.29
CA LEU A 23 -2.65 12.95 -6.75
C LEU A 23 -2.63 11.59 -7.45
N SER A 24 -1.49 11.10 -7.91
CA SER A 24 -1.40 9.78 -8.52
C SER A 24 -0.29 8.94 -7.93
N ARG A 25 -0.61 7.69 -7.54
CA ARG A 25 0.37 6.73 -7.03
C ARG A 25 1.32 6.24 -8.12
N TYR A 26 0.90 6.34 -9.37
CA TYR A 26 1.65 5.92 -10.55
C TYR A 26 1.79 7.09 -11.54
N PRO A 27 2.89 7.19 -12.30
CA PRO A 27 3.02 8.19 -13.33
C PRO A 27 1.91 8.09 -14.39
N HIS A 28 1.56 9.20 -15.02
CA HIS A 28 0.49 9.30 -16.02
C HIS A 28 0.68 8.31 -17.18
N ALA A 29 1.91 8.15 -17.66
CA ALA A 29 2.23 7.18 -18.72
C ALA A 29 1.95 5.73 -18.29
N VAL A 30 2.20 5.38 -17.01
CA VAL A 30 1.89 4.05 -16.47
C VAL A 30 0.37 3.88 -16.31
N ASN A 31 -0.33 4.92 -15.86
CA ASN A 31 -1.79 4.91 -15.79
C ASN A 31 -2.46 4.66 -17.15
N GLN A 32 -1.90 5.19 -18.23
CA GLN A 32 -2.38 4.92 -19.59
C GLN A 32 -2.21 3.46 -20.00
N ALA A 33 -1.20 2.76 -19.48
CA ALA A 33 -1.00 1.32 -19.72
C ALA A 33 -1.97 0.47 -18.90
N ILE A 34 -2.20 0.83 -17.62
CA ILE A 34 -3.19 0.16 -16.74
C ILE A 34 -4.61 0.30 -17.30
N LYS A 35 -4.93 1.43 -17.96
CA LYS A 35 -6.26 1.73 -18.53
C LYS A 35 -7.42 1.65 -17.54
N HIS A 36 -7.13 1.88 -16.26
CA HIS A 36 -8.11 1.90 -15.18
C HIS A 36 -7.82 3.02 -14.19
N THR A 37 -8.84 3.48 -13.47
CA THR A 37 -8.71 4.59 -12.52
C THR A 37 -8.18 4.18 -11.14
N THR A 38 -7.86 2.89 -10.92
CA THR A 38 -7.53 2.36 -9.58
C THR A 38 -6.21 2.92 -9.05
N ALA A 39 -5.29 3.29 -9.94
CA ALA A 39 -4.04 3.94 -9.59
C ALA A 39 -4.21 5.36 -9.02
N TYR A 40 -5.39 5.98 -9.21
CA TYR A 40 -5.76 7.25 -8.60
C TYR A 40 -6.48 7.09 -7.26
N GLN A 41 -6.80 5.87 -6.82
CA GLN A 41 -7.22 5.66 -5.43
C GLN A 41 -6.01 5.78 -4.52
N LEU A 42 -6.21 6.35 -3.33
CA LEU A 42 -5.12 6.82 -2.48
C LEU A 42 -4.98 5.99 -1.19
N ASN A 43 -5.63 4.83 -1.11
CA ASN A 43 -5.49 3.91 0.02
C ASN A 43 -4.00 3.62 0.30
N GLY A 44 -3.58 3.86 1.54
CA GLY A 44 -2.22 3.60 1.99
C GLY A 44 -1.19 4.65 1.55
N THR A 45 -1.64 5.82 1.10
CA THR A 45 -0.77 7.00 0.88
C THR A 45 -0.86 7.95 2.06
N GLU A 46 0.15 8.79 2.23
CA GLU A 46 0.22 9.72 3.35
C GLU A 46 0.60 11.13 2.90
N ILE A 47 0.10 12.13 3.63
CA ILE A 47 0.65 13.48 3.59
C ILE A 47 1.41 13.67 4.90
N ARG A 48 2.72 13.92 4.81
CA ARG A 48 3.62 14.01 5.96
C ARG A 48 4.22 15.39 6.07
N LEU A 49 4.26 15.93 7.28
CA LEU A 49 4.86 17.22 7.59
C LEU A 49 5.20 17.32 9.08
N VAL A 50 6.12 18.22 9.40
CA VAL A 50 6.39 18.63 10.78
C VAL A 50 5.89 20.06 10.99
N PRO A 51 4.89 20.30 11.87
CA PRO A 51 4.42 21.64 12.18
C PRO A 51 5.47 22.43 12.98
N LEU A 52 5.70 23.69 12.60
CA LEU A 52 6.50 24.66 13.37
C LEU A 52 5.62 25.64 14.16
N GLU A 53 4.33 25.65 13.83
CA GLU A 53 3.22 26.30 14.52
C GLU A 53 1.95 25.51 14.17
N ASP A 54 0.80 25.89 14.73
CA ASP A 54 -0.47 25.25 14.37
C ASP A 54 -0.74 25.36 12.86
N CYS A 55 -0.81 24.20 12.21
CA CYS A 55 -1.03 24.08 10.78
C CYS A 55 -2.41 23.51 10.46
N TYR A 56 -2.89 23.81 9.25
CA TYR A 56 -4.18 23.33 8.78
C TYR A 56 -4.07 22.89 7.32
N VAL A 57 -4.48 21.65 7.04
CA VAL A 57 -4.48 21.06 5.69
C VAL A 57 -5.92 20.87 5.25
N THR A 58 -6.35 21.65 4.26
CA THR A 58 -7.69 21.55 3.67
C THR A 58 -7.67 20.55 2.51
N LEU A 59 -8.47 19.49 2.63
CA LEU A 59 -8.62 18.42 1.63
C LEU A 59 -10.00 18.44 1.00
N GLU A 60 -10.07 18.35 -0.33
CA GLU A 60 -11.31 18.16 -1.08
C GLU A 60 -11.44 16.70 -1.53
N SER A 61 -12.58 16.07 -1.28
CA SER A 61 -12.88 14.71 -1.72
C SER A 61 -13.19 14.68 -3.22
N MET A 62 -12.64 13.67 -3.91
CA MET A 62 -13.04 13.29 -5.26
C MET A 62 -13.89 12.01 -5.27
N GLY A 63 -14.16 11.44 -4.09
CA GLY A 63 -15.01 10.27 -3.91
C GLY A 63 -16.44 10.56 -4.35
N ARG A 64 -17.07 9.61 -5.05
CA ARG A 64 -18.46 9.75 -5.54
C ARG A 64 -19.47 8.88 -4.82
N ARG A 65 -19.01 7.79 -4.19
CA ARG A 65 -19.88 6.74 -3.64
C ARG A 65 -19.78 6.58 -2.13
N HIS A 66 -18.64 6.92 -1.56
CA HIS A 66 -18.36 6.78 -0.14
C HIS A 66 -17.73 8.07 0.36
N MET A 67 -17.92 8.36 1.65
CA MET A 67 -17.19 9.43 2.32
C MET A 67 -15.70 9.15 2.22
N THR A 68 -14.92 10.18 1.95
CA THR A 68 -13.47 10.11 2.10
C THR A 68 -13.15 9.90 3.58
N LYS A 69 -12.26 8.94 3.85
CA LYS A 69 -11.79 8.58 5.17
C LYS A 69 -10.29 8.87 5.27
N VAL A 70 -9.92 9.59 6.32
CA VAL A 70 -8.54 9.93 6.66
C VAL A 70 -8.32 9.67 8.15
N MET A 71 -7.12 9.18 8.49
CA MET A 71 -6.65 9.02 9.86
C MET A 71 -5.40 9.85 10.06
N VAL A 72 -5.25 10.48 11.22
CA VAL A 72 -4.10 11.32 11.56
C VAL A 72 -3.24 10.60 12.58
N TYR A 73 -1.93 10.66 12.42
CA TYR A 73 -0.97 10.10 13.35
C TYR A 73 0.10 11.13 13.72
N TYR A 74 0.57 11.08 14.97
CA TYR A 74 1.71 11.83 15.48
C TYR A 74 2.85 10.84 15.71
N GLY A 75 3.82 10.85 14.81
CA GLY A 75 4.74 9.74 14.60
C GLY A 75 3.96 8.46 14.30
N ASP A 76 3.94 7.55 15.27
CA ASP A 76 3.18 6.31 15.18
C ASP A 76 1.91 6.28 16.05
N MET A 77 1.62 7.35 16.79
CA MET A 77 0.45 7.41 17.66
C MET A 77 -0.78 7.85 16.86
N ALA A 78 -1.82 7.02 16.86
CA ALA A 78 -3.09 7.38 16.24
C ALA A 78 -3.76 8.54 16.97
N TYR A 79 -4.23 9.53 16.23
CA TYR A 79 -5.23 10.46 16.71
C TYR A 79 -6.54 9.68 16.95
N PRO A 80 -7.25 9.91 18.07
CA PRO A 80 -8.35 9.04 18.50
C PRO A 80 -9.57 9.09 17.57
N GLU A 81 -9.69 10.11 16.71
CA GLU A 81 -10.83 10.28 15.82
C GLU A 81 -10.46 9.97 14.36
N GLU A 82 -11.37 9.28 13.68
CA GLU A 82 -11.35 9.14 12.22
C GLU A 82 -12.06 10.33 11.58
N ILE A 83 -11.48 10.90 10.53
CA ILE A 83 -12.07 12.04 9.82
C ILE A 83 -12.76 11.53 8.56
N HIS A 84 -14.07 11.75 8.48
CA HIS A 84 -14.92 11.38 7.35
C HIS A 84 -15.54 12.62 6.71
N PHE A 85 -15.49 12.74 5.37
CA PHE A 85 -16.07 13.90 4.67
C PHE A 85 -16.47 13.60 3.22
N GLU A 86 -17.50 14.28 2.73
CA GLU A 86 -17.99 14.10 1.35
C GLU A 86 -17.48 15.14 0.35
N LYS A 87 -17.21 16.36 0.81
CA LYS A 87 -16.81 17.48 -0.07
C LYS A 87 -15.45 18.02 0.31
N GLU A 88 -15.33 18.60 1.49
CA GLU A 88 -14.10 19.23 1.95
C GLU A 88 -14.03 19.12 3.47
N THR A 89 -12.81 19.00 3.99
CA THR A 89 -12.53 19.14 5.42
C THR A 89 -11.21 19.87 5.62
N THR A 90 -11.00 20.44 6.80
CA THR A 90 -9.71 20.99 7.21
C THR A 90 -9.20 20.19 8.40
N ILE A 91 -8.05 19.55 8.19
CA ILE A 91 -7.39 18.72 9.20
C ILE A 91 -6.43 19.59 9.99
N PRO A 92 -6.60 19.72 11.31
CA PRO A 92 -5.63 20.39 12.16
C PRO A 92 -4.37 19.53 12.30
N VAL A 93 -3.22 20.12 12.01
CA VAL A 93 -1.88 19.53 12.14
C VAL A 93 -1.15 20.37 13.18
N LEU A 94 -1.31 19.99 14.44
CA LEU A 94 -0.89 20.79 15.59
C LEU A 94 0.47 20.33 16.10
N ILE A 95 1.12 21.12 16.93
CA ILE A 95 2.23 20.62 17.73
C ILE A 95 1.67 19.65 18.78
N ALA A 96 2.21 18.44 18.86
CA ALA A 96 1.71 17.40 19.75
C ALA A 96 1.83 17.83 21.22
N LYS A 97 0.70 17.91 21.93
CA LYS A 97 0.66 18.35 23.34
C LYS A 97 -0.22 17.44 24.18
N LEU A 98 0.17 17.21 25.43
CA LEU A 98 -0.65 16.60 26.47
C LEU A 98 -0.73 17.56 27.66
N ASN A 99 -1.93 18.10 27.96
CA ASN A 99 -2.13 19.12 29.01
C ASN A 99 -1.18 20.32 28.87
N ASP A 100 -1.10 20.89 27.66
CA ASP A 100 -0.21 22.01 27.29
C ASP A 100 1.31 21.71 27.36
N VAL A 101 1.70 20.49 27.71
CA VAL A 101 3.09 20.03 27.64
C VAL A 101 3.34 19.45 26.26
N GLU A 102 4.28 20.06 25.54
CA GLU A 102 4.74 19.54 24.25
C GLU A 102 5.34 18.14 24.44
N LEU A 103 4.83 17.19 23.65
CA LEU A 103 5.42 15.88 23.54
C LEU A 103 6.74 16.07 22.79
N THR A 104 7.83 15.66 23.43
CA THR A 104 9.18 15.70 22.89
C THR A 104 9.75 14.30 23.01
N ASP A 105 10.97 14.06 22.48
CA ASP A 105 11.69 12.77 22.53
C ASP A 105 11.96 12.21 23.95
N ARG A 106 11.39 12.82 24.99
CA ARG A 106 11.37 12.34 26.38
C ARG A 106 10.59 11.04 26.57
N PHE A 107 9.91 10.52 25.54
CA PHE A 107 9.33 9.18 25.53
C PHE A 107 10.25 8.22 24.77
N PRO A 108 11.26 7.59 25.42
CA PRO A 108 12.18 6.66 24.79
C PRO A 108 11.45 5.36 24.49
N HIS A 109 10.76 5.31 23.36
CA HIS A 109 10.25 4.08 22.78
C HIS A 109 10.81 3.97 21.36
N PRO A 110 11.13 2.77 20.85
CA PRO A 110 11.52 2.58 19.46
C PRO A 110 10.33 2.84 18.51
N PHE A 111 9.90 4.09 18.40
CA PHE A 111 9.03 4.51 17.33
C PHE A 111 9.84 4.60 16.04
N GLY A 112 9.14 4.36 14.94
CA GLY A 112 9.73 4.49 13.63
C GLY A 112 9.77 5.91 13.13
N PHE A 113 8.69 6.62 13.43
CA PHE A 113 8.56 8.03 13.14
C PHE A 113 8.77 8.82 14.43
N SER A 114 9.47 9.95 14.32
CA SER A 114 9.48 10.97 15.37
C SER A 114 8.05 11.46 15.65
N PHE A 115 7.78 11.81 16.90
CA PHE A 115 6.49 12.38 17.32
C PHE A 115 6.15 13.70 16.63
N ASP A 116 7.18 14.40 16.17
CA ASP A 116 7.02 15.68 15.46
C ASP A 116 6.44 15.48 14.05
N VAL A 117 6.58 14.26 13.49
CA VAL A 117 6.06 13.95 12.15
C VAL A 117 4.56 13.67 12.23
N VAL A 118 3.76 14.60 11.75
CA VAL A 118 2.32 14.39 11.57
C VAL A 118 2.07 13.72 10.22
N ARG A 119 1.37 12.60 10.25
CA ARG A 119 1.01 11.79 9.08
C ARG A 119 -0.49 11.78 8.90
N ILE A 120 -0.95 12.27 7.77
CA ILE A 120 -2.34 12.22 7.33
C ILE A 120 -2.48 11.02 6.39
N CYS A 121 -2.92 9.88 6.90
CA CYS A 121 -3.05 8.63 6.16
C CYS A 121 -4.39 8.58 5.43
N ILE A 122 -4.35 8.51 4.09
CA ILE A 122 -5.54 8.50 3.24
C ILE A 122 -6.01 7.06 3.05
N PHE A 123 -7.29 6.82 3.31
CA PHE A 123 -7.91 5.50 3.19
C PHE A 123 -9.20 5.56 2.38
N SER A 124 -9.10 6.11 1.17
CA SER A 124 -10.24 6.34 0.29
C SER A 124 -9.85 6.45 -1.19
N ASP A 125 -10.86 6.80 -2.01
CA ASP A 125 -10.67 7.42 -3.32
C ASP A 125 -9.79 8.70 -3.22
N ASN A 126 -9.57 9.35 -4.36
CA ASN A 126 -8.68 10.50 -4.47
C ASN A 126 -9.12 11.71 -3.61
N VAL A 127 -8.15 12.50 -3.18
CA VAL A 127 -8.35 13.80 -2.52
C VAL A 127 -7.46 14.85 -3.17
N LEU A 128 -7.89 16.11 -3.14
CA LEU A 128 -7.07 17.24 -3.56
C LEU A 128 -6.63 18.07 -2.37
N ILE A 129 -5.41 18.57 -2.43
CA ILE A 129 -4.89 19.53 -1.44
C ILE A 129 -5.29 20.93 -1.89
N LYS A 130 -6.23 21.55 -1.18
CA LYS A 130 -6.79 22.86 -1.54
C LYS A 130 -5.98 24.01 -0.97
N ARG A 131 -5.60 23.87 0.29
CA ARG A 131 -4.91 24.90 1.05
C ARG A 131 -4.11 24.24 2.15
N VAL A 132 -2.94 24.82 2.40
CA VAL A 132 -2.15 24.58 3.59
C VAL A 132 -1.88 25.95 4.22
N SER A 133 -2.08 26.07 5.52
CA SER A 133 -1.75 27.28 6.28
C SER A 133 -0.99 26.91 7.55
N GLY A 134 -0.18 27.85 8.04
CA GLY A 134 0.77 27.61 9.12
C GLY A 134 2.16 27.22 8.59
N LYS A 135 3.20 27.56 9.35
CA LYS A 135 4.58 27.19 9.06
C LYS A 135 4.84 25.73 9.40
N HIS A 136 5.40 25.02 8.43
CA HIS A 136 5.76 23.62 8.54
C HIS A 136 7.00 23.33 7.70
N ARG A 137 7.55 22.12 7.86
CA ARG A 137 8.68 21.61 7.08
C ARG A 137 8.47 20.15 6.71
N LEU A 138 9.32 19.66 5.82
CA LEU A 138 9.47 18.23 5.57
C LEU A 138 10.08 17.53 6.80
N PRO A 139 9.75 16.25 7.04
CA PRO A 139 10.49 15.40 7.97
C PRO A 139 11.96 15.29 7.58
N PHE A 140 12.86 15.24 8.56
CA PHE A 140 14.25 14.87 8.35
C PHE A 140 14.41 13.36 8.19
N GLU A 141 15.56 12.94 7.67
CA GLU A 141 15.85 11.52 7.41
C GLU A 141 15.86 10.66 8.69
N ASP A 142 16.26 11.24 9.82
CA ASP A 142 16.27 10.60 11.14
C ASP A 142 14.92 10.67 11.88
N GLU A 143 13.93 11.37 11.32
CA GLU A 143 12.57 11.48 11.86
C GLU A 143 11.59 10.48 11.23
N VAL A 144 12.04 9.71 10.24
CA VAL A 144 11.27 8.67 9.54
C VAL A 144 12.02 7.33 9.59
N PRO A 145 11.35 6.18 9.41
CA PRO A 145 12.02 4.90 9.42
C PRO A 145 13.08 4.80 8.31
N SER A 146 14.28 4.33 8.65
CA SER A 146 15.37 4.15 7.69
C SER A 146 15.17 2.93 6.78
N LEU A 147 14.50 1.89 7.28
CA LEU A 147 14.16 0.69 6.52
C LEU A 147 13.03 1.01 5.54
N LYS A 148 13.20 0.73 4.25
CA LYS A 148 12.20 1.03 3.21
C LYS A 148 11.50 -0.22 2.72
N MET A 149 10.18 -0.21 2.72
CA MET A 149 9.35 -1.35 2.30
C MET A 149 8.45 -0.97 1.14
N MET A 150 8.47 -1.77 0.07
CA MET A 150 7.52 -1.68 -1.03
C MET A 150 6.53 -2.84 -0.96
N THR A 151 5.24 -2.58 -1.21
CA THR A 151 4.28 -3.64 -1.53
C THR A 151 3.68 -3.44 -2.91
N TYR A 152 3.47 -4.53 -3.63
CA TYR A 152 2.71 -4.55 -4.88
C TYR A 152 1.81 -5.77 -4.90
N GLY A 153 0.57 -5.58 -5.33
CA GLY A 153 -0.41 -6.67 -5.36
C GLY A 153 -1.82 -6.18 -5.64
N THR A 154 -2.80 -6.98 -5.24
CA THR A 154 -4.21 -6.79 -5.62
C THR A 154 -4.93 -5.75 -4.73
N SER A 155 -6.27 -5.79 -4.71
CA SER A 155 -7.09 -5.02 -3.76
C SER A 155 -6.76 -5.35 -2.30
N ILE A 156 -6.31 -6.57 -2.02
CA ILE A 156 -5.90 -7.00 -0.68
C ILE A 156 -4.68 -6.18 -0.23
N THR A 157 -3.64 -6.11 -1.07
CA THR A 157 -2.48 -5.24 -0.82
C THR A 157 -2.86 -3.77 -0.75
N GLN A 158 -3.75 -3.30 -1.61
CA GLN A 158 -4.21 -1.90 -1.58
C GLN A 158 -4.94 -1.56 -0.26
N GLY A 159 -5.43 -2.56 0.47
CA GLY A 159 -6.09 -2.37 1.76
C GLY A 159 -7.61 -2.32 1.67
N PHE A 160 -8.23 -3.07 0.76
CA PHE A 160 -9.69 -3.20 0.72
C PHE A 160 -10.21 -4.05 1.86
N PHE A 161 -11.25 -3.54 2.55
CA PHE A 161 -12.08 -4.14 3.61
C PHE A 161 -11.65 -3.95 5.07
N PRO A 162 -10.37 -3.79 5.43
CA PRO A 162 -10.01 -3.39 6.78
C PRO A 162 -10.73 -2.14 7.20
N THR A 163 -11.12 -2.10 8.47
CA THR A 163 -11.83 -0.95 9.00
C THR A 163 -10.96 0.29 9.08
N ALA A 164 -9.63 0.16 9.11
CA ALA A 164 -8.67 1.25 9.22
C ALA A 164 -7.36 0.91 8.48
N VAL A 165 -6.54 1.93 8.19
CA VAL A 165 -5.31 1.80 7.38
C VAL A 165 -4.25 0.96 8.10
N ASP A 166 -4.15 1.12 9.42
CA ASP A 166 -3.28 0.38 10.32
C ASP A 166 -3.61 -1.11 10.39
N LEU A 167 -4.84 -1.50 10.04
CA LEU A 167 -5.29 -2.89 9.97
C LEU A 167 -5.07 -3.54 8.60
N THR A 168 -4.50 -2.82 7.63
CA THR A 168 -4.06 -3.45 6.38
C THR A 168 -2.78 -4.24 6.63
N TYR A 169 -2.65 -5.43 6.02
CA TYR A 169 -1.46 -6.26 6.24
C TYR A 169 -0.14 -5.51 5.94
N PRO A 170 -0.04 -4.65 4.89
CA PRO A 170 1.20 -3.91 4.63
C PRO A 170 1.58 -2.99 5.79
N ASN A 171 0.60 -2.28 6.37
CA ASN A 171 0.84 -1.36 7.48
C ASN A 171 1.23 -2.12 8.76
N ILE A 172 0.58 -3.25 9.05
CA ILE A 172 0.95 -4.08 10.21
C ILE A 172 2.40 -4.58 10.09
N VAL A 173 2.79 -5.08 8.92
CA VAL A 173 4.17 -5.54 8.66
C VAL A 173 5.16 -4.39 8.78
N ALA A 174 4.91 -3.28 8.10
CA ALA A 174 5.81 -2.12 8.10
C ALA A 174 5.98 -1.53 9.51
N ARG A 175 4.87 -1.38 10.25
CA ARG A 175 4.87 -0.90 11.63
C ARG A 175 5.69 -1.82 12.55
N THR A 176 5.56 -3.14 12.38
CA THR A 176 6.26 -4.13 13.19
C THR A 176 7.77 -4.17 12.91
N LEU A 177 8.16 -3.95 11.65
CA LEU A 177 9.56 -3.94 11.23
C LEU A 177 10.23 -2.58 11.33
N ASN A 178 9.49 -1.57 11.77
CA ASN A 178 9.93 -0.19 11.72
C ASN A 178 10.39 0.22 10.30
N ALA A 179 9.48 0.08 9.33
CA ALA A 179 9.74 0.37 7.92
C ALA A 179 8.85 1.50 7.39
N ASP A 180 9.41 2.30 6.49
CA ASP A 180 8.70 3.28 5.70
C ASP A 180 8.07 2.62 4.47
N LEU A 181 6.73 2.49 4.50
CA LEU A 181 5.95 1.72 3.55
C LEU A 181 5.51 2.54 2.35
N VAL A 182 5.80 2.07 1.14
CA VAL A 182 5.13 2.51 -0.09
C VAL A 182 4.24 1.41 -0.64
N ASN A 183 2.94 1.68 -0.73
CA ASN A 183 1.93 0.71 -1.17
C ASN A 183 1.45 0.94 -2.61
N TYR A 184 1.88 0.05 -3.50
CA TYR A 184 1.52 0.04 -4.92
C TYR A 184 0.39 -0.94 -5.26
N GLY A 185 -0.43 -1.39 -4.30
CA GLY A 185 -1.56 -2.28 -4.59
C GLY A 185 -2.54 -1.70 -5.62
N LEU A 186 -3.04 -2.53 -6.55
CA LEU A 186 -3.96 -2.16 -7.64
C LEU A 186 -5.22 -3.03 -7.61
N ALA A 187 -6.29 -2.52 -6.99
CA ALA A 187 -7.57 -3.18 -6.89
C ALA A 187 -8.15 -3.54 -8.26
N GLY A 188 -8.38 -4.83 -8.49
CA GLY A 188 -8.93 -5.35 -9.73
C GLY A 188 -7.99 -5.29 -10.94
N ASN A 189 -6.79 -4.71 -10.81
CA ASN A 189 -5.92 -4.35 -11.93
C ASN A 189 -4.44 -4.66 -11.67
N CYS A 190 -4.12 -5.51 -10.70
CA CYS A 190 -2.76 -6.02 -10.52
C CYS A 190 -2.46 -7.09 -11.58
N LEU A 191 -2.20 -6.66 -12.82
CA LEU A 191 -2.00 -7.55 -13.96
C LEU A 191 -0.54 -7.72 -14.38
N CYS A 192 0.41 -7.13 -13.64
CA CYS A 192 1.84 -7.16 -13.95
C CYS A 192 2.16 -6.71 -15.38
N GLU A 193 1.53 -5.62 -15.85
CA GLU A 193 1.88 -4.99 -17.11
C GLU A 193 3.37 -4.61 -17.12
N LYS A 194 3.98 -4.65 -18.29
CA LYS A 194 5.41 -4.35 -18.43
C LYS A 194 5.73 -2.94 -17.92
N GLU A 195 4.88 -1.97 -18.22
CA GLU A 195 5.02 -0.58 -17.82
C GLU A 195 4.92 -0.40 -16.31
N VAL A 196 4.07 -1.19 -15.64
CA VAL A 196 3.96 -1.21 -14.18
C VAL A 196 5.24 -1.81 -13.59
N ALA A 197 5.69 -2.96 -14.10
CA ALA A 197 6.92 -3.59 -13.64
C ALA A 197 8.14 -2.67 -13.82
N ASP A 198 8.29 -2.03 -14.99
CA ASP A 198 9.37 -1.09 -15.29
C ASP A 198 9.38 0.11 -14.35
N PHE A 199 8.19 0.58 -13.96
CA PHE A 199 8.04 1.65 -12.98
C PHE A 199 8.48 1.18 -11.59
N LEU A 200 8.01 0.02 -11.11
CA LEU A 200 8.36 -0.50 -9.79
C LEU A 200 9.87 -0.73 -9.63
N MET A 201 10.57 -1.11 -10.70
CA MET A 201 12.04 -1.24 -10.71
C MET A 201 12.76 0.08 -10.45
N LYS A 202 12.12 1.22 -10.75
CA LYS A 202 12.71 2.57 -10.73
C LYS A 202 12.06 3.50 -9.72
N SER A 203 11.02 3.05 -9.01
CA SER A 203 10.20 3.90 -8.15
C SER A 203 10.90 4.31 -6.85
N GLY A 204 12.03 3.67 -6.51
CA GLY A 204 12.82 3.95 -5.32
C GLY A 204 13.84 2.85 -5.05
N THR A 205 14.51 2.94 -3.92
CA THR A 205 15.37 1.88 -3.37
C THR A 205 14.70 1.32 -2.13
N TYR A 206 14.54 0.00 -2.07
CA TYR A 206 13.83 -0.67 -0.99
C TYR A 206 14.67 -1.79 -0.38
N ASP A 207 14.50 -2.00 0.93
CA ASP A 207 15.13 -3.10 1.68
C ASP A 207 14.22 -4.33 1.71
N ILE A 208 12.91 -4.11 1.60
CA ILE A 208 11.90 -5.17 1.59
C ILE A 208 10.94 -4.92 0.43
N VAL A 209 10.65 -5.97 -0.34
CA VAL A 209 9.61 -5.94 -1.37
C VAL A 209 8.65 -7.10 -1.13
N VAL A 210 7.35 -6.82 -0.97
CA VAL A 210 6.32 -7.86 -0.84
C VAL A 210 5.41 -7.84 -2.07
N LEU A 211 5.33 -8.98 -2.74
CA LEU A 211 4.55 -9.20 -3.95
C LEU A 211 3.39 -10.16 -3.66
N GLU A 212 2.16 -9.70 -3.83
CA GLU A 212 0.93 -10.49 -3.70
C GLU A 212 0.28 -10.58 -5.09
N LEU A 213 0.63 -11.62 -5.86
CA LEU A 213 0.39 -11.68 -7.32
C LEU A 213 -0.56 -12.83 -7.67
N CYS A 214 -1.80 -12.52 -8.08
CA CYS A 214 -2.80 -13.59 -8.10
C CYS A 214 -4.13 -13.29 -8.80
N VAL A 215 -5.16 -12.97 -8.02
CA VAL A 215 -6.57 -13.19 -8.32
C VAL A 215 -7.04 -12.32 -9.47
N ASN A 216 -6.48 -11.11 -9.62
CA ASN A 216 -6.87 -10.23 -10.73
C ASN A 216 -6.48 -10.79 -12.09
N MET A 217 -5.28 -11.38 -12.23
CA MET A 217 -4.88 -12.03 -13.47
C MET A 217 -5.71 -13.29 -13.73
N LEU A 218 -5.93 -14.08 -12.69
CA LEU A 218 -6.68 -15.34 -12.78
C LEU A 218 -8.13 -15.12 -13.24
N VAL A 219 -8.85 -14.17 -12.62
CA VAL A 219 -10.26 -13.87 -12.98
C VAL A 219 -10.40 -13.02 -14.23
N ALA A 220 -9.30 -12.49 -14.77
CA ALA A 220 -9.26 -11.76 -16.05
C ALA A 220 -8.95 -12.66 -17.26
N GLY A 221 -8.81 -13.97 -17.07
CA GLY A 221 -8.60 -14.92 -18.15
C GLY A 221 -7.15 -15.02 -18.62
N ILE A 222 -6.19 -14.61 -17.79
CA ILE A 222 -4.77 -14.78 -18.10
C ILE A 222 -4.39 -16.25 -17.86
N SER A 223 -3.83 -16.90 -18.87
CA SER A 223 -3.37 -18.29 -18.76
C SER A 223 -2.13 -18.40 -17.86
N GLY A 224 -1.88 -19.59 -17.31
CA GLY A 224 -0.68 -19.87 -16.53
C GLY A 224 0.62 -19.51 -17.26
N ALA A 225 0.69 -19.73 -18.58
CA ALA A 225 1.85 -19.37 -19.39
C ALA A 225 2.09 -17.85 -19.47
N GLU A 226 1.03 -17.04 -19.64
CA GLU A 226 1.16 -15.59 -19.65
C GLU A 226 1.41 -15.03 -18.25
N PHE A 227 0.79 -15.62 -17.21
CA PHE A 227 1.10 -15.33 -15.81
C PHE A 227 2.59 -15.56 -15.51
N GLU A 228 3.14 -16.73 -15.88
CA GLU A 228 4.55 -17.04 -15.71
C GLU A 228 5.45 -15.99 -16.39
N LYS A 229 5.14 -15.65 -17.65
CA LYS A 229 5.91 -14.65 -18.41
C LYS A 229 5.93 -13.28 -17.71
N ARG A 230 4.78 -12.78 -17.25
CA ARG A 230 4.68 -11.47 -16.58
C ARG A 230 5.37 -11.47 -15.23
N VAL A 231 5.15 -12.51 -14.42
CA VAL A 231 5.76 -12.64 -13.10
C VAL A 231 7.27 -12.78 -13.21
N ARG A 232 7.80 -13.56 -14.15
CA ARG A 232 9.25 -13.63 -14.39
C ARG A 232 9.83 -12.27 -14.74
N TYR A 233 9.18 -11.52 -15.64
CA TYR A 233 9.64 -10.18 -15.98
C TYR A 233 9.74 -9.26 -14.76
N LEU A 234 8.69 -9.25 -13.93
CA LEU A 234 8.64 -8.45 -12.70
C LEU A 234 9.71 -8.89 -11.69
N VAL A 235 9.75 -10.19 -11.36
CA VAL A 235 10.66 -10.75 -10.35
C VAL A 235 12.13 -10.58 -10.76
N ASP A 236 12.46 -10.90 -12.00
CA ASP A 236 13.84 -10.82 -12.51
C ASP A 236 14.32 -9.36 -12.55
N GLY A 237 13.43 -8.46 -13.00
CA GLY A 237 13.71 -7.05 -13.01
C GLY A 237 13.88 -6.47 -11.60
N LEU A 238 13.02 -6.83 -10.65
CA LEU A 238 13.17 -6.40 -9.26
C LEU A 238 14.45 -6.93 -8.62
N MET A 239 14.79 -8.21 -8.79
CA MET A 239 16.04 -8.77 -8.28
C MET A 239 17.28 -8.07 -8.85
N MET A 240 17.21 -7.63 -10.11
CA MET A 240 18.29 -6.88 -10.76
C MET A 240 18.41 -5.44 -10.23
N HIS A 241 17.28 -4.74 -10.05
CA HIS A 241 17.27 -3.32 -9.70
C HIS A 241 17.23 -3.06 -8.19
N GLN A 242 16.86 -4.06 -7.39
CA GLN A 242 16.82 -4.03 -5.93
C GLN A 242 17.73 -5.14 -5.34
N PRO A 243 19.03 -5.16 -5.67
CA PRO A 243 19.90 -6.30 -5.36
C PRO A 243 20.11 -6.54 -3.86
N GLN A 244 19.80 -5.57 -3.00
CA GLN A 244 19.87 -5.70 -1.54
C GLN A 244 18.53 -6.05 -0.88
N ALA A 245 17.42 -5.94 -1.61
CA ALA A 245 16.11 -6.18 -1.04
C ALA A 245 15.87 -7.66 -0.71
N LYS A 246 15.20 -7.92 0.41
CA LYS A 246 14.52 -9.18 0.66
C LYS A 246 13.16 -9.14 -0.05
N ILE A 247 12.97 -10.01 -1.03
CA ILE A 247 11.74 -10.09 -1.83
C ILE A 247 10.88 -11.24 -1.30
N VAL A 248 9.64 -10.97 -0.94
CA VAL A 248 8.67 -11.98 -0.50
C VAL A 248 7.56 -12.08 -1.52
N CYS A 249 7.37 -13.28 -2.07
CA CYS A 249 6.29 -13.57 -3.01
C CYS A 249 5.21 -14.38 -2.30
N LEU A 250 4.09 -13.73 -1.99
CA LEU A 250 2.88 -14.36 -1.47
C LEU A 250 2.07 -14.93 -2.64
N GLY A 251 1.82 -16.24 -2.60
CA GLY A 251 0.99 -16.90 -3.59
C GLY A 251 -0.46 -16.44 -3.59
N THR A 252 -1.25 -16.94 -4.55
CA THR A 252 -2.69 -16.67 -4.63
C THR A 252 -3.39 -17.04 -3.32
N LEU A 253 -3.85 -16.05 -2.57
CA LEU A 253 -4.62 -16.25 -1.34
C LEU A 253 -5.87 -17.10 -1.60
N PRO A 254 -6.37 -17.84 -0.60
CA PRO A 254 -7.60 -18.61 -0.76
C PRO A 254 -8.76 -17.68 -1.10
N PHE A 255 -9.59 -18.08 -2.06
CA PHE A 255 -10.80 -17.36 -2.45
C PHE A 255 -11.86 -18.33 -2.98
N TYR A 256 -13.05 -17.83 -3.35
CA TYR A 256 -14.15 -18.68 -3.82
C TYR A 256 -13.77 -19.64 -4.97
N GLY A 257 -12.79 -19.28 -5.81
CA GLY A 257 -12.36 -20.09 -6.95
C GLY A 257 -11.69 -21.41 -6.53
N ASP A 258 -11.12 -21.49 -5.32
CA ASP A 258 -10.62 -22.73 -4.74
C ASP A 258 -11.73 -23.76 -4.48
N TYR A 259 -12.99 -23.31 -4.44
CA TYR A 259 -14.18 -24.13 -4.17
C TYR A 259 -15.04 -24.33 -5.42
N GLY A 260 -14.49 -24.06 -6.61
CA GLY A 260 -15.20 -24.21 -7.88
C GLY A 260 -16.31 -23.17 -8.11
N MET A 261 -16.32 -22.08 -7.34
CA MET A 261 -17.25 -20.98 -7.53
C MET A 261 -16.69 -19.97 -8.54
N SER A 262 -17.58 -19.19 -9.15
CA SER A 262 -17.22 -18.07 -10.04
C SER A 262 -18.24 -16.94 -9.96
N SER A 263 -17.80 -15.73 -10.25
CA SER A 263 -18.62 -14.56 -10.47
C SER A 263 -18.98 -14.43 -11.95
N PRO A 264 -20.14 -13.83 -12.31
CA PRO A 264 -20.53 -13.64 -13.71
C PRO A 264 -19.55 -12.81 -14.56
N ARG A 265 -18.63 -12.07 -13.92
CA ARG A 265 -17.60 -11.26 -14.61
C ARG A 265 -16.29 -12.00 -14.80
N ASP A 266 -16.12 -13.16 -14.17
CA ASP A 266 -14.85 -13.87 -14.20
C ASP A 266 -14.67 -14.57 -15.55
N VAL A 267 -13.46 -14.48 -16.07
CA VAL A 267 -12.97 -15.32 -17.14
C VAL A 267 -11.85 -16.15 -16.54
N ILE A 268 -12.06 -17.46 -16.37
CA ILE A 268 -11.08 -18.34 -15.73
C ILE A 268 -10.65 -19.40 -16.73
N VAL A 269 -9.36 -19.42 -17.06
CA VAL A 269 -8.75 -20.36 -18.01
C VAL A 269 -7.61 -21.19 -17.40
N SER A 270 -7.31 -20.95 -16.12
CA SER A 270 -6.28 -21.61 -15.31
C SER A 270 -6.82 -21.81 -13.89
N SER A 271 -6.14 -22.63 -13.09
CA SER A 271 -6.58 -22.90 -11.70
C SER A 271 -5.77 -22.10 -10.65
N PRO A 272 -6.33 -21.83 -9.45
CA PRO A 272 -5.58 -21.24 -8.34
C PRO A 272 -4.32 -22.07 -7.99
N ALA A 273 -4.44 -23.41 -8.00
CA ALA A 273 -3.33 -24.31 -7.71
C ALA A 273 -2.19 -24.19 -8.74
N GLU A 274 -2.54 -24.05 -10.02
CA GLU A 274 -1.57 -23.82 -11.10
C GLU A 274 -0.80 -22.50 -10.89
N TYR A 275 -1.49 -21.41 -10.58
CA TYR A 275 -0.85 -20.11 -10.31
C TYR A 275 0.11 -20.16 -9.11
N ARG A 276 -0.31 -20.81 -8.01
CA ARG A 276 0.56 -21.03 -6.84
C ARG A 276 1.79 -21.85 -7.19
N ALA A 277 1.63 -22.94 -7.95
CA ALA A 277 2.73 -23.79 -8.37
C ALA A 277 3.72 -23.05 -9.29
N ILE A 278 3.22 -22.22 -10.21
CA ILE A 278 4.06 -21.39 -11.08
C ILE A 278 4.88 -20.39 -10.27
N LEU A 279 4.24 -19.62 -9.39
CA LEU A 279 4.96 -18.62 -8.59
C LEU A 279 6.01 -19.28 -7.68
N LYS A 280 5.63 -20.37 -7.00
CA LYS A 280 6.55 -21.14 -6.17
C LYS A 280 7.76 -21.60 -6.95
N ARG A 281 7.55 -22.21 -8.12
CA ARG A 281 8.64 -22.66 -9.00
C ARG A 281 9.54 -21.52 -9.43
N ILE A 282 8.99 -20.38 -9.87
CA ILE A 282 9.78 -19.20 -10.29
C ILE A 282 10.71 -18.75 -9.16
N VAL A 283 10.22 -18.72 -7.91
CA VAL A 283 11.00 -18.31 -6.74
C VAL A 283 12.07 -19.34 -6.37
N GLU A 284 11.71 -20.62 -6.32
CA GLU A 284 12.63 -21.72 -5.98
C GLU A 284 13.78 -21.84 -7.00
N GLU A 285 13.51 -21.61 -8.29
CA GLU A 285 14.53 -21.57 -9.35
C GLU A 285 15.62 -20.50 -9.12
N LYS A 286 15.33 -19.43 -8.37
CA LYS A 286 16.33 -18.38 -8.07
C LYS A 286 17.37 -18.85 -7.07
N ASN A 287 16.96 -19.64 -6.07
CA ASN A 287 17.84 -20.27 -5.08
C ASN A 287 18.90 -19.33 -4.46
N THR A 288 18.53 -18.07 -4.16
CA THR A 288 19.46 -17.05 -3.63
C THR A 288 19.29 -16.74 -2.14
N GLY A 289 18.20 -17.20 -1.52
CA GLY A 289 17.78 -16.81 -0.17
C GLY A 289 17.27 -15.35 -0.03
N LYS A 290 17.51 -14.49 -1.04
CA LYS A 290 17.00 -13.11 -1.10
C LYS A 290 15.55 -13.02 -1.52
N ILE A 291 15.05 -14.05 -2.20
CA ILE A 291 13.64 -14.17 -2.60
C ILE A 291 13.03 -15.40 -1.94
N VAL A 292 11.85 -15.24 -1.35
CA VAL A 292 11.16 -16.28 -0.59
C VAL A 292 9.71 -16.39 -1.04
N TYR A 293 9.24 -17.63 -1.20
CA TYR A 293 7.84 -17.92 -1.46
C TYR A 293 7.11 -18.15 -0.14
N VAL A 294 5.97 -17.49 0.04
CA VAL A 294 5.07 -17.73 1.17
C VAL A 294 3.85 -18.49 0.67
N ASP A 295 3.59 -19.64 1.29
CA ASP A 295 2.42 -20.45 0.97
C ASP A 295 1.14 -19.73 1.45
N PRO A 296 0.26 -19.29 0.51
CA PRO A 296 -0.94 -18.57 0.85
C PRO A 296 -1.90 -19.37 1.74
N MET A 297 -1.89 -20.71 1.63
CA MET A 297 -2.79 -21.58 2.41
C MET A 297 -2.41 -21.64 3.88
N THR A 298 -1.17 -21.28 4.22
CA THR A 298 -0.69 -21.09 5.60
C THR A 298 -0.75 -19.64 6.05
N ALA A 299 -0.88 -18.70 5.11
CA ALA A 299 -0.89 -17.27 5.39
C ALA A 299 -2.29 -16.71 5.66
N LEU A 300 -3.34 -17.39 5.20
CA LEU A 300 -4.71 -16.97 5.39
C LEU A 300 -5.65 -18.17 5.47
N SER A 301 -6.48 -18.21 6.50
CA SER A 301 -7.62 -19.13 6.59
C SER A 301 -8.82 -18.60 5.82
N MET A 302 -9.56 -19.48 5.14
CA MET A 302 -10.82 -19.10 4.46
C MET A 302 -11.84 -18.49 5.44
N HIS A 303 -11.80 -18.89 6.71
CA HIS A 303 -12.71 -18.40 7.75
C HIS A 303 -12.50 -16.92 8.07
N ASN A 304 -11.33 -16.39 7.73
CA ASN A 304 -10.98 -15.00 7.94
C ASN A 304 -11.23 -14.13 6.71
N LEU A 305 -11.83 -14.68 5.65
CA LEU A 305 -12.38 -13.91 4.53
C LEU A 305 -13.68 -13.21 4.93
N SER A 306 -13.98 -12.12 4.23
CA SER A 306 -15.31 -11.51 4.22
C SER A 306 -16.33 -12.35 3.45
N THR A 307 -17.59 -11.93 3.51
CA THR A 307 -18.73 -12.60 2.88
C THR A 307 -18.71 -12.59 1.35
N ASP A 308 -17.76 -11.89 0.73
CA ASP A 308 -17.51 -11.98 -0.71
C ASP A 308 -16.56 -13.12 -1.09
N PHE A 309 -16.00 -13.83 -0.09
CA PHE A 309 -15.08 -14.94 -0.24
C PHE A 309 -13.83 -14.60 -1.08
N ILE A 310 -13.38 -13.33 -1.06
CA ILE A 310 -12.13 -12.89 -1.67
C ILE A 310 -11.30 -12.07 -0.67
N HIS A 311 -11.88 -11.02 -0.10
CA HIS A 311 -11.10 -10.07 0.68
C HIS A 311 -10.93 -10.57 2.12
N PRO A 312 -9.75 -10.40 2.73
CA PRO A 312 -9.59 -10.68 4.15
C PRO A 312 -10.38 -9.69 5.02
N SER A 313 -10.96 -10.19 6.09
CA SER A 313 -11.41 -9.37 7.22
C SER A 313 -10.21 -8.76 7.97
N ASN A 314 -10.46 -7.95 9.00
CA ASN A 314 -9.40 -7.47 9.91
C ASN A 314 -8.54 -8.62 10.45
N PHE A 315 -9.16 -9.73 10.86
CA PHE A 315 -8.41 -10.91 11.34
C PHE A 315 -7.58 -11.56 10.25
N GLY A 316 -8.10 -11.61 9.02
CA GLY A 316 -7.37 -12.16 7.88
C GLY A 316 -6.15 -11.30 7.51
N MET A 317 -6.27 -9.97 7.55
CA MET A 317 -5.11 -9.10 7.35
C MET A 317 -4.04 -9.29 8.43
N ILE A 318 -4.44 -9.46 9.69
CA ILE A 318 -3.54 -9.75 10.81
C ILE A 318 -2.84 -11.11 10.61
N GLU A 319 -3.57 -12.14 10.15
CA GLU A 319 -3.01 -13.47 9.85
C GLU A 319 -1.94 -13.39 8.76
N ILE A 320 -2.24 -12.72 7.64
CA ILE A 320 -1.29 -12.49 6.54
C ILE A 320 -0.06 -11.74 7.08
N ALA A 321 -0.27 -10.66 7.82
CA ALA A 321 0.82 -9.85 8.36
C ALA A 321 1.74 -10.67 9.28
N ASN A 322 1.19 -11.48 10.18
CA ASN A 322 1.96 -12.30 11.10
C ASN A 322 2.85 -13.30 10.36
N THR A 323 2.32 -13.97 9.33
CA THR A 323 3.10 -14.91 8.50
C THR A 323 4.23 -14.18 7.76
N LEU A 324 3.96 -12.99 7.21
CA LEU A 324 4.98 -12.18 6.55
C LEU A 324 6.06 -11.69 7.52
N ILE A 325 5.69 -11.24 8.72
CA ILE A 325 6.62 -10.81 9.77
C ILE A 325 7.54 -11.96 10.19
N GLN A 326 6.99 -13.17 10.38
CA GLN A 326 7.78 -14.37 10.70
C GLN A 326 8.74 -14.75 9.58
N THR A 327 8.34 -14.55 8.32
CA THR A 327 9.19 -14.81 7.14
C THR A 327 10.31 -13.77 7.00
N LEU A 328 10.06 -12.53 7.41
CA LEU A 328 10.98 -11.40 7.23
C LEU A 328 12.04 -11.31 8.33
N LYS A 329 11.73 -11.74 9.56
CA LYS A 329 12.69 -11.94 10.66
C LYS A 329 13.68 -13.07 10.38
#